data_AF-X1G1V5-F1
#
_entry.id   AF-X1G1V5-F1
#
_cell.length_a   1.000
_cell.length_b   1.000
_cell.length_c   1.000
_cell.angle_alpha   90.00
_cell.angle_beta   90.00
_cell.angle_gamma   90.00
#
_symmetry.space_group_name_H-M   'P 1'
#
loop_
_entity.id
_entity.type
_entity.pdbx_description
1 polymer ?
#
loop_
_entity_poly.entity_id
_entity_poly.type
_entity_poly.pdbx_seq_one_letter_code
_entity_poly.pdbx_strand_id
1 'polypeptide(L)'
;MSREIKGIIVSRLIILVSIILVPIAIFVIYNLVDFNLWYSTDPLLKLVVIKLLCPFIFSVSWLFFLLLFINRFANTLDDFDRTISVVPSRLKFFYGINAIYILLIFIFPIITPIISILIFFCESAH
;
A
#
# COMPACT_ATOMS: atom_id res chain seq x y z
N MET A 1 4.66 -19.07 -26.86
CA MET A 1 6.04 -18.71 -26.48
C MET A 1 6.27 -17.20 -26.36
N SER A 2 5.93 -16.34 -27.33
CA SER A 2 6.17 -14.88 -27.18
C SER A 2 5.30 -14.16 -26.14
N ARG A 3 4.13 -14.70 -25.79
CA ARG A 3 3.23 -14.14 -24.76
C ARG A 3 3.74 -14.34 -23.33
N GLU A 4 4.32 -15.50 -23.02
CA GLU A 4 4.85 -15.79 -21.69
C GLU A 4 6.08 -14.93 -21.36
N ILE A 5 6.98 -14.74 -22.33
CA ILE A 5 8.16 -13.88 -22.16
C ILE A 5 7.72 -12.42 -21.92
N LYS A 6 6.67 -11.95 -22.61
CA LYS A 6 6.09 -10.63 -22.38
C LYS A 6 5.48 -10.49 -20.98
N GLY A 7 4.78 -11.51 -20.48
CA GLY A 7 4.19 -11.51 -19.13
C GLY A 7 5.25 -11.37 -18.03
N ILE A 8 6.29 -12.20 -18.07
CA ILE A 8 7.40 -12.19 -17.10
C ILE A 8 8.11 -10.83 -17.06
N ILE A 9 8.30 -10.20 -18.22
CA ILE A 9 8.93 -8.87 -18.31
C ILE A 9 8.02 -7.79 -17.73
N VAL A 10 6.70 -7.87 -17.97
CA VAL A 10 5.73 -6.91 -17.44
C VAL A 10 5.64 -6.97 -15.92
N SER A 11 5.56 -8.16 -15.32
CA SER A 11 5.50 -8.32 -13.85
C SER A 11 6.72 -7.74 -13.15
N ARG A 12 7.91 -7.97 -13.71
CA ARG A 12 9.17 -7.39 -13.19
C ARG A 12 9.21 -5.87 -13.34
N LEU A 13 8.72 -5.35 -14.47
CA LEU A 13 8.61 -3.91 -14.70
C LEU A 13 7.66 -3.25 -13.69
N ILE A 14 6.51 -3.86 -13.40
CA ILE A 14 5.55 -3.37 -12.41
C ILE A 14 6.21 -3.22 -11.03
N ILE A 15 7.03 -4.18 -10.63
CA ILE A 15 7.71 -4.14 -9.33
C ILE A 15 8.80 -3.07 -9.32
N LEU A 16 9.58 -2.94 -10.40
CA LEU A 16 10.56 -1.86 -10.54
C LEU A 16 9.90 -0.49 -10.47
N VAL A 17 8.77 -0.31 -11.12
CA VAL A 17 7.98 0.93 -11.04
C VAL A 17 7.46 1.13 -9.61
N SER A 18 7.00 0.07 -8.93
CA SER A 18 6.50 0.14 -7.56
C SER A 18 7.58 0.54 -6.55
N ILE A 19 8.83 0.13 -6.76
CA ILE A 19 9.99 0.54 -5.95
C ILE A 19 10.14 2.06 -5.94
N ILE A 20 9.79 2.75 -7.03
CA ILE A 20 9.87 4.20 -7.14
C ILE A 20 8.55 4.86 -6.69
N LEU A 21 7.41 4.35 -7.16
CA LEU A 21 6.11 4.96 -6.92
C LEU A 21 5.68 4.89 -5.45
N VAL A 22 5.95 3.80 -4.73
CA VAL A 22 5.48 3.67 -3.35
C VAL A 22 6.16 4.65 -2.40
N PRO A 23 7.50 4.81 -2.40
CA PRO A 23 8.15 5.88 -1.63
C PRO A 23 7.62 7.27 -1.96
N ILE A 24 7.43 7.58 -3.25
CA ILE A 24 6.86 8.87 -3.67
C ILE A 24 5.45 9.05 -3.08
N ALA A 25 4.60 8.03 -3.17
CA ALA A 25 3.26 8.08 -2.61
C ALA A 25 3.28 8.31 -1.09
N ILE A 26 4.18 7.64 -0.35
CA ILE A 26 4.36 7.85 1.09
C ILE A 26 4.73 9.31 1.37
N PHE A 27 5.74 9.86 0.67
CA PHE A 27 6.15 11.25 0.82
C PHE A 27 5.00 12.23 0.52
N VAL A 28 4.22 11.96 -0.53
CA VAL A 28 3.05 12.78 -0.89
C VAL A 28 1.99 12.73 0.20
N ILE A 29 1.67 11.55 0.75
CA ILE A 29 0.68 11.40 1.82
C ILE A 29 1.10 12.22 3.06
N TYR A 30 2.34 12.09 3.51
CA TYR A 30 2.84 12.82 4.69
C TYR A 30 2.94 14.34 4.48
N ASN A 31 3.00 14.81 3.24
CA ASN A 31 3.04 16.25 2.93
C ASN A 31 1.65 16.86 2.66
N LEU A 32 0.70 16.08 2.13
CA LEU A 32 -0.66 16.55 1.83
C LEU A 32 -1.61 16.41 3.02
N VAL A 33 -1.41 15.40 3.86
CA VAL A 33 -2.28 15.16 5.01
C VAL A 33 -1.74 15.91 6.24
N ASP A 34 -2.62 16.63 6.91
CA ASP A 34 -2.30 17.36 8.14
C ASP A 34 -2.22 16.42 9.35
N PHE A 35 -1.15 15.64 9.42
CA PHE A 35 -0.82 14.89 10.62
C PHE A 35 -0.32 15.82 11.72
N ASN A 36 -0.86 15.67 12.92
CA ASN A 36 -0.43 16.39 14.12
C ASN A 36 0.25 15.42 15.09
N LEU A 37 1.25 15.93 15.81
CA LEU A 37 1.88 15.17 16.89
C LEU A 37 0.95 15.22 18.11
N TRP A 38 0.68 14.07 18.69
CA TRP A 38 -0.19 13.96 19.87
C TRP A 38 0.39 14.65 21.12
N TYR A 39 1.72 14.74 21.22
CA TYR A 39 2.43 15.24 22.40
C TYR A 39 2.96 16.68 22.29
N SER A 40 2.91 17.31 21.10
CA SER A 40 3.51 18.64 20.90
C SER A 40 2.87 19.40 19.75
N THR A 41 2.70 20.71 19.91
CA THR A 41 2.21 21.63 18.89
C THR A 41 3.33 22.47 18.25
N ASP A 42 4.59 22.19 18.56
CA ASP A 42 5.72 22.96 18.02
C ASP A 42 5.85 22.75 16.49
N PRO A 43 5.76 23.83 15.68
CA PRO A 43 5.85 23.76 14.22
C PRO A 43 7.16 23.13 13.71
N LEU A 44 8.27 23.33 14.42
CA LEU A 44 9.58 22.83 14.01
C LEU A 44 9.64 21.30 14.18
N LEU A 45 9.10 20.82 15.30
CA LEU A 45 9.02 19.40 15.60
C LEU A 45 8.10 18.66 14.64
N LYS A 46 6.96 19.27 14.28
CA LYS A 46 6.06 18.74 13.24
C LYS A 46 6.78 18.62 11.90
N LEU A 47 7.56 19.62 11.50
CA LEU A 47 8.30 19.56 10.24
C LEU A 47 9.33 18.42 10.24
N VAL A 48 10.16 18.33 11.29
CA VAL A 48 11.23 17.33 11.34
C VAL A 48 10.68 15.90 11.49
N VAL A 49 9.73 15.68 12.38
CA VAL A 49 9.22 14.34 12.67
C VAL A 49 8.25 13.88 11.59
N ILE A 50 7.18 14.64 11.36
CA ILE A 50 6.09 14.21 10.46
C ILE A 50 6.50 14.36 9.00
N LYS A 51 7.11 15.48 8.60
CA LYS A 51 7.37 15.74 7.17
C LYS A 51 8.67 15.14 6.65
N LEU A 52 9.62 14.83 7.54
CA LEU A 52 10.93 14.30 7.13
C LEU A 52 11.19 12.88 7.65
N LEU A 53 11.24 12.68 8.97
CA LEU A 53 11.61 11.39 9.56
C LEU A 53 10.60 10.27 9.25
N CYS A 54 9.31 10.50 9.48
CA CYS A 54 8.27 9.51 9.22
C CYS A 54 8.28 9.01 7.76
N PRO A 55 8.12 9.88 6.73
CA PRO A 55 8.09 9.41 5.35
C PRO A 55 9.41 8.77 4.93
N PHE A 56 10.56 9.22 5.48
CA PHE A 56 11.84 8.60 5.21
C PHE A 56 11.93 7.17 5.76
N ILE A 57 11.63 6.97 7.05
CA ILE A 57 11.67 5.66 7.70
C ILE A 57 10.72 4.70 6.99
N PHE A 58 9.47 5.11 6.76
CA PHE A 58 8.48 4.28 6.05
C PHE A 58 8.93 3.94 4.62
N SER A 59 9.50 4.91 3.90
CA SER A 59 10.00 4.67 2.54
C SER A 59 11.18 3.69 2.53
N VAL A 60 12.14 3.84 3.43
CA VAL A 60 13.32 2.96 3.52
C VAL A 60 12.90 1.55 3.91
N SER A 61 12.02 1.39 4.91
CA SER A 61 11.49 0.08 5.30
C SER A 61 10.74 -0.58 4.15
N TRP A 62 9.96 0.19 3.37
CA TRP A 62 9.25 -0.35 2.22
C TRP A 62 10.16 -0.76 1.07
N LEU A 63 11.16 0.06 0.76
CA LEU A 63 12.21 -0.26 -0.21
C LEU A 63 12.93 -1.54 0.17
N PHE A 64 13.33 -1.67 1.44
CA PHE A 64 13.97 -2.87 1.95
C PHE A 64 13.11 -4.13 1.73
N PHE A 65 11.82 -4.04 2.03
CA PHE A 65 10.88 -5.15 1.85
C PHE A 65 10.71 -5.55 0.38
N LEU A 66 10.54 -4.56 -0.51
CA LEU A 66 10.42 -4.83 -1.95
C LEU A 66 11.69 -5.45 -2.54
N LEU A 67 12.88 -5.01 -2.09
CA LEU A 67 14.15 -5.56 -2.56
C LEU A 67 14.36 -7.00 -2.10
N LEU A 68 14.05 -7.32 -0.83
CA LEU A 68 14.19 -8.68 -0.29
C LEU A 68 13.29 -9.69 -1.02
N PHE A 69 12.06 -9.27 -1.35
CA PHE A 69 11.05 -10.17 -1.89
C PHE A 69 10.74 -9.93 -3.38
N ILE A 70 11.65 -9.26 -4.11
CA ILE A 70 11.44 -8.84 -5.50
C ILE A 70 10.99 -9.99 -6.41
N ASN A 71 11.67 -11.14 -6.32
CA ASN A 71 11.34 -12.32 -7.13
C ASN A 71 10.01 -12.95 -6.70
N ARG A 72 9.71 -12.94 -5.41
CA ARG A 72 8.47 -13.51 -4.87
C ARG A 72 7.25 -12.70 -5.31
N PHE A 73 7.36 -11.37 -5.29
CA PHE A 73 6.33 -10.49 -5.84
C PHE A 73 6.16 -10.68 -7.34
N ALA A 74 7.25 -10.84 -8.09
CA ALA A 74 7.18 -11.02 -9.55
C ALA A 74 6.44 -12.31 -9.90
N ASN A 75 6.80 -13.41 -9.24
CA ASN A 75 6.14 -14.68 -9.43
C ASN A 75 4.67 -14.65 -9.00
N THR A 76 4.34 -13.92 -7.93
CA THR A 76 2.93 -13.76 -7.49
C THR A 76 2.10 -13.02 -8.55
N LEU A 77 2.66 -11.98 -9.17
CA LEU A 77 1.99 -11.26 -10.26
C LEU A 77 1.82 -12.15 -11.51
N ASP A 78 2.84 -12.94 -11.85
CA ASP A 78 2.77 -13.89 -12.96
C ASP A 78 1.69 -14.97 -12.71
N ASP A 79 1.61 -15.51 -11.49
CA ASP A 79 0.60 -16.50 -11.11
C ASP A 79 -0.82 -15.90 -11.12
N PHE A 80 -0.94 -14.64 -10.69
CA PHE A 80 -2.19 -13.89 -10.73
C PHE A 80 -2.67 -13.66 -12.16
N ASP A 81 -1.79 -13.19 -13.05
CA ASP A 81 -2.11 -12.99 -14.47
C ASP A 81 -2.50 -14.32 -15.12
N ARG A 82 -1.76 -15.40 -14.87
CA ARG A 82 -2.10 -16.74 -15.37
C ARG A 82 -3.51 -17.17 -14.94
N THR A 83 -3.83 -17.02 -13.67
CA THR A 83 -5.13 -17.45 -13.12
C THR A 83 -6.27 -16.59 -13.67
N ILE A 84 -6.06 -15.28 -13.78
CA ILE A 84 -7.09 -14.32 -14.19
C ILE A 84 -7.20 -14.22 -15.70
N SER A 85 -6.17 -14.60 -16.47
CA SER A 85 -6.22 -14.63 -17.94
C SER A 85 -7.37 -15.47 -18.50
N VAL A 86 -7.78 -16.51 -17.76
CA VAL A 86 -8.88 -17.42 -18.12
C VAL A 86 -10.25 -16.74 -18.01
N VAL A 87 -10.38 -15.70 -17.17
CA VAL A 87 -11.64 -15.00 -16.95
C VAL A 87 -11.87 -13.94 -18.04
N PRO A 88 -13.06 -13.84 -18.65
CA PRO A 88 -13.41 -12.76 -19.56
C PRO A 88 -13.26 -11.37 -18.92
N SER A 89 -12.74 -10.39 -19.67
CA SER A 89 -12.50 -9.01 -19.18
C SER A 89 -13.75 -8.36 -18.57
N ARG A 90 -14.93 -8.61 -19.16
CA ARG A 90 -16.22 -8.12 -18.64
C ARG A 90 -16.50 -8.58 -17.21
N LEU A 91 -16.21 -9.84 -16.91
CA LEU A 91 -16.42 -10.41 -15.58
C LEU A 91 -15.40 -9.89 -14.58
N LYS A 92 -14.13 -9.68 -14.98
CA LYS A 92 -13.11 -9.07 -14.12
C LYS A 92 -13.55 -7.69 -13.62
N PHE A 93 -14.10 -6.87 -14.51
CA PHE A 93 -14.56 -5.53 -14.15
C PHE A 93 -15.78 -5.57 -13.24
N PHE A 94 -16.75 -6.44 -13.53
CA PHE A 94 -17.94 -6.62 -12.70
C PHE A 94 -17.59 -7.07 -11.27
N TYR A 95 -16.77 -8.12 -11.15
CA TYR A 95 -16.36 -8.62 -9.84
C TYR A 95 -15.41 -7.66 -9.11
N GLY A 96 -14.53 -6.94 -9.84
CA GLY A 96 -13.67 -5.92 -9.26
C GLY A 96 -14.44 -4.77 -8.63
N ILE A 97 -15.45 -4.23 -9.33
CA ILE A 97 -16.33 -3.18 -8.79
C ILE A 97 -17.10 -3.68 -7.57
N ASN A 98 -17.68 -4.88 -7.65
CA ASN A 98 -18.39 -5.45 -6.50
C ASN A 98 -17.47 -5.66 -5.29
N ALA A 99 -16.22 -6.07 -5.52
CA ALA A 99 -15.23 -6.19 -4.45
C ALA A 99 -14.94 -4.83 -3.78
N ILE A 100 -14.84 -3.75 -4.56
CA ILE A 100 -14.68 -2.39 -4.02
C ILE A 100 -15.91 -2.00 -3.19
N TYR A 101 -17.12 -2.26 -3.69
CA TYR A 101 -18.34 -1.99 -2.93
C TYR A 101 -18.39 -2.75 -1.61
N ILE A 102 -18.06 -4.04 -1.61
CA ILE A 102 -18.00 -4.85 -0.39
C ILE A 102 -16.93 -4.29 0.57
N LEU A 103 -15.78 -3.89 0.04
CA LEU A 103 -14.71 -3.33 0.85
C LEU A 103 -15.13 -2.02 1.55
N LEU A 104 -15.78 -1.12 0.81
CA LEU A 104 -16.20 0.19 1.34
C LEU A 104 -17.42 0.10 2.28
N ILE A 105 -18.41 -0.73 1.95
CA ILE A 105 -19.69 -0.77 2.67
C ILE A 105 -19.66 -1.75 3.85
N PHE A 106 -18.91 -2.85 3.74
CA PHE A 106 -18.87 -3.87 4.79
C PHE A 106 -17.54 -3.88 5.52
N ILE A 107 -16.42 -4.01 4.80
CA ILE A 107 -15.13 -4.27 5.44
C ILE A 107 -14.67 -3.05 6.26
N PHE A 108 -14.67 -1.85 5.67
CA PHE A 108 -14.24 -0.66 6.41
C PHE A 108 -15.09 -0.37 7.65
N PRO A 109 -16.44 -0.33 7.58
CA PRO A 109 -17.25 -0.10 8.78
C PRO A 109 -17.08 -1.13 9.89
N ILE A 110 -16.70 -2.37 9.57
CA ILE A 110 -16.42 -3.42 10.56
C ILE A 110 -15.02 -3.25 11.17
N ILE A 111 -14.02 -2.91 10.36
CA ILE A 111 -12.63 -2.80 10.83
C ILE A 111 -12.40 -1.49 11.59
N THR A 112 -13.00 -0.37 11.18
CA THR A 112 -12.83 0.94 11.80
C THR A 112 -13.09 0.97 13.32
N PRO A 113 -14.18 0.39 13.87
CA PRO A 113 -14.38 0.37 15.32
C PRO A 113 -13.34 -0.49 16.05
N ILE A 114 -12.90 -1.60 15.45
CA ILE A 114 -11.85 -2.47 16.02
C ILE A 114 -10.53 -1.69 16.14
N ILE A 115 -10.14 -0.99 15.07
CA ILE A 115 -8.95 -0.13 15.08
C ILE A 115 -9.09 0.98 16.13
N SER A 116 -10.27 1.61 16.22
CA SER A 116 -10.53 2.69 17.18
C SER A 116 -10.38 2.20 18.63
N ILE A 117 -10.88 1.01 18.93
CA ILE A 117 -10.73 0.39 20.25
C ILE A 117 -9.26 0.07 20.56
N LEU A 118 -8.53 -0.50 19.58
CA LEU A 118 -7.11 -0.81 19.76
C LEU A 118 -6.27 0.45 20.02
N ILE A 119 -6.55 1.54 19.31
CA ILE A 119 -5.91 2.84 19.54
C ILE A 119 -6.23 3.35 20.94
N PHE A 120 -7.50 3.33 21.35
CA PHE A 120 -7.92 3.77 22.67
C PHE A 120 -7.23 3.01 23.82
N PHE A 121 -7.14 1.68 23.71
CA PHE A 121 -6.42 0.87 24.70
C PHE A 121 -4.91 1.14 24.72
N CYS A 122 -4.30 1.43 23.56
CA CYS A 122 -2.90 1.80 23.50
C CYS A 122 -2.63 3.16 24.18
N GLU A 123 -3.58 4.08 24.14
CA GLU A 123 -3.45 5.42 24.72
C GLU A 123 -3.73 5.46 26.22
N SER A 124 -4.64 4.61 26.73
CA SER A 124 -4.91 4.48 28.18
C SER A 124 -3.89 3.64 28.98
N ALA A 125 -2.89 3.05 28.32
CA ALA A 125 -1.83 2.28 28.97
C ALA A 125 -0.58 3.11 29.34
N HIS A 126 -0.60 4.42 29.02
CA HIS A 126 0.36 5.43 29.46
C HIS A 126 -0.28 6.38 30.47
#